data_AF-A0A3E2X1S2-F1
#
_entry.id   AF-A0A3E2X1S2-F1
#
_cell.length_a   1.000
_cell.length_b   1.000
_cell.length_c   1.000
_cell.angle_alpha   90.00
_cell.angle_beta   90.00
_cell.angle_gamma   90.00
#
_symmetry.space_group_name_H-M   'P 1'
#
loop_
_entity.id
_entity.type
_entity.pdbx_description
1 polymer ?
#
loop_
_entity_poly.entity_id
_entity_poly.type
_entity_poly.pdbx_seq_one_letter_code
_entity_poly.pdbx_strand_id
1 'polypeptide(L)'
;MKCPKCGNELRAAKNKEGYYVCDACDSYYKKRSNDACEKPKEKKINVCVLISLIFGVLYLIYCAFYWSGTISDTVGTAQKVGVAIATTLVIPHIAMTALAVVFNALGLFMNKWGFVLTGAILYAVALILFPIYFIFVIVEMILSFVGFAQMKKDK
;
A
#
# COMPACT_ATOMS: atom_id res chain seq x y z
N MET A 1 21.34 -32.45 9.59
CA MET A 1 21.30 -31.43 8.50
C MET A 1 22.33 -30.37 8.81
N LYS A 2 23.13 -29.93 7.83
CA LYS A 2 24.19 -28.94 8.06
C LYS A 2 23.70 -27.53 7.77
N CYS A 3 24.15 -26.57 8.57
CA CYS A 3 23.89 -25.16 8.36
C CYS A 3 24.55 -24.68 7.06
N PRO A 4 23.83 -24.02 6.14
CA PRO A 4 24.40 -23.52 4.88
C PRO A 4 25.43 -22.39 5.09
N LYS A 5 25.50 -21.80 6.29
CA LYS A 5 26.41 -20.68 6.60
C LYS A 5 27.71 -21.12 7.27
N CYS A 6 27.66 -22.08 8.20
CA CYS A 6 28.81 -22.48 9.02
C CYS A 6 29.12 -23.99 8.98
N GLY A 7 28.31 -24.80 8.29
CA GLY A 7 28.54 -26.25 8.19
C GLY A 7 28.23 -27.06 9.45
N ASN A 8 27.95 -26.41 10.60
CA ASN A 8 27.58 -27.08 11.84
C ASN A 8 26.20 -27.74 11.78
N GLU A 9 25.97 -28.70 12.69
CA GLU A 9 24.70 -29.41 12.76
C GLU A 9 23.56 -28.50 13.22
N LEU A 10 22.40 -28.69 12.59
CA LEU A 10 21.16 -27.99 12.91
C LEU A 10 20.33 -28.82 13.89
N ARG A 11 19.94 -28.22 15.01
CA ARG A 11 19.05 -28.79 16.02
C ARG A 11 17.59 -28.43 15.71
N ALA A 12 16.64 -29.33 15.96
CA ALA A 12 15.21 -28.99 15.87
C ALA A 12 14.80 -27.97 16.95
N ALA A 13 14.05 -26.94 16.56
CA ALA A 13 13.53 -25.93 17.48
C ALA A 13 12.44 -26.55 18.38
N LYS A 14 12.57 -26.44 19.70
CA LYS A 14 11.57 -26.98 20.64
C LYS A 14 10.21 -26.27 20.58
N ASN A 15 10.17 -25.03 20.10
CA ASN A 15 8.98 -24.17 20.17
C ASN A 15 8.21 -24.05 18.83
N LYS A 16 8.72 -24.62 17.73
CA LYS A 16 8.08 -24.54 16.40
C LYS A 16 8.40 -25.78 15.57
N GLU A 17 7.38 -26.57 15.21
CA GLU A 17 7.54 -27.73 14.34
C GLU A 17 8.06 -27.32 12.94
N GLY A 18 9.02 -28.05 12.41
CA GLY A 18 9.64 -27.79 11.10
C GLY A 18 10.69 -26.67 11.06
N TYR A 19 11.06 -26.10 12.22
CA TYR A 19 12.17 -25.14 12.34
C TYR A 19 13.40 -25.80 12.95
N TYR A 20 14.57 -25.36 12.49
CA TYR A 20 15.87 -25.79 12.97
C TYR A 20 16.71 -24.57 13.36
N VAL A 21 17.51 -24.71 14.42
CA VAL A 21 18.39 -23.67 14.97
C VAL A 21 19.84 -24.13 14.85
N CYS A 22 20.72 -23.21 14.48
CA CYS A 22 22.16 -23.41 14.56
C CYS A 22 22.72 -22.69 15.79
N ASP A 23 23.19 -23.42 16.81
CA ASP A 23 23.74 -22.81 18.03
C ASP A 23 25.00 -21.97 17.76
N ALA A 24 25.77 -22.28 16.71
CA ALA A 24 26.97 -21.53 16.34
C ALA A 24 26.70 -20.23 15.57
N CYS A 25 25.55 -20.11 14.90
CA CYS A 25 25.17 -18.94 14.10
C CYS A 25 23.94 -18.22 14.65
N ASP A 26 23.44 -18.65 15.82
CA ASP A 26 22.21 -18.20 16.49
C ASP A 26 21.10 -17.81 15.50
N SER A 27 20.81 -18.70 14.55
CA SER A 27 19.89 -18.40 13.46
C SER A 27 18.91 -19.54 13.23
N TYR A 28 17.66 -19.14 12.95
CA TYR A 28 16.54 -20.01 12.66
C TYR A 28 16.46 -20.29 11.16
N TYR A 29 16.18 -21.54 10.82
CA TYR A 29 15.97 -22.03 9.47
C TYR A 29 14.67 -22.83 9.43
N LYS A 30 13.91 -22.71 8.35
CA LYS A 30 12.70 -23.50 8.12
C LYS A 30 13.00 -24.58 7.10
N LYS A 31 12.57 -25.82 7.36
CA LYS A 31 12.70 -26.91 6.40
C LYS A 31 11.60 -26.79 5.33
N ARG A 32 12.01 -26.64 4.07
CA ARG A 32 11.11 -26.70 2.89
C ARG A 32 11.08 -28.15 2.36
N SER A 33 10.04 -28.53 1.61
CA SER A 33 9.77 -29.93 1.19
C SER A 33 10.91 -30.63 0.41
N ASN A 34 11.93 -29.90 -0.04
CA ASN A 34 13.06 -30.42 -0.83
C ASN A 34 14.37 -30.47 -0.02
N ASP A 35 14.29 -30.71 1.29
CA ASP A 35 15.42 -30.81 2.25
C ASP A 35 16.37 -29.59 2.35
N ALA A 36 16.06 -28.48 1.67
CA ALA A 36 16.80 -27.23 1.79
C ALA A 36 16.38 -26.42 3.04
N CYS A 37 17.37 -25.94 3.79
CA CYS A 37 17.19 -25.03 4.93
C CYS A 37 17.28 -23.57 4.47
N GLU A 38 16.16 -22.84 4.53
CA GLU A 38 16.09 -21.41 4.20
C GLU A 38 15.72 -20.60 5.45
N LYS A 39 16.28 -19.40 5.62
CA LYS A 39 15.89 -18.51 6.74
C LYS A 39 14.43 -18.09 6.55
N PRO A 40 13.59 -18.10 7.60
CA PRO A 40 12.22 -17.60 7.49
C PRO A 40 12.26 -16.11 7.15
N LYS A 41 11.75 -15.74 5.98
CA LYS A 41 11.57 -14.33 5.59
C LYS A 41 10.60 -13.67 6.57
N GLU A 42 11.11 -12.69 7.30
CA GLU A 42 10.32 -11.87 8.21
C GLU A 42 9.30 -11.06 7.40
N LYS A 43 8.03 -11.07 7.80
CA LYS A 43 7.01 -10.21 7.18
C LYS A 43 7.31 -8.75 7.57
N LYS A 44 8.08 -8.05 6.74
CA LYS A 44 8.28 -6.61 6.90
C LYS A 44 7.04 -5.89 6.36
N ILE A 45 6.52 -4.97 7.18
CA ILE A 45 5.43 -4.07 6.77
C ILE A 45 6.07 -2.96 5.92
N ASN A 46 5.50 -2.71 4.74
CA ASN A 46 6.05 -1.75 3.79
C ASN A 46 5.72 -0.32 4.24
N VAL A 47 6.68 0.33 4.90
CA VAL A 47 6.54 1.70 5.43
C VAL A 47 6.12 2.71 4.35
N CYS A 48 6.59 2.55 3.10
CA CYS A 48 6.18 3.43 2.00
C CYS A 48 4.69 3.33 1.65
N VAL A 49 4.10 2.13 1.72
CA VAL A 49 2.67 1.93 1.47
C VAL A 49 1.84 2.51 2.61
N LEU A 50 2.34 2.42 3.84
CA LEU A 50 1.70 3.05 5.00
C LEU A 50 1.71 4.58 4.88
N ILE A 51 2.82 5.17 4.44
CA ILE A 51 2.90 6.62 4.22
C ILE A 51 1.95 7.04 3.10
N SER A 52 1.89 6.33 1.98
CA SER A 52 0.95 6.67 0.90
C SER A 52 -0.52 6.55 1.33
N LEU A 53 -0.84 5.58 2.20
CA LEU A 53 -2.16 5.46 2.79
C LEU A 53 -2.53 6.69 3.63
N ILE A 54 -1.62 7.13 4.51
CA ILE A 54 -1.85 8.29 5.38
C ILE A 54 -2.09 9.55 4.54
N PHE A 55 -1.27 9.77 3.51
CA PHE A 55 -1.45 10.89 2.59
C PHE A 55 -2.78 10.82 1.85
N GLY A 56 -3.15 9.66 1.29
CA GLY A 56 -4.42 9.48 0.57
C GLY A 56 -5.66 9.70 1.45
N VAL A 57 -5.63 9.24 2.71
CA VAL A 57 -6.72 9.49 3.65
C VAL A 57 -6.81 10.97 4.00
N LEU A 58 -5.68 11.63 4.28
CA LEU A 58 -5.63 13.08 4.53
C LEU A 58 -6.17 13.88 3.34
N TYR A 59 -5.81 13.49 2.12
CA TYR A 59 -6.28 14.12 0.89
C TYR A 59 -7.80 13.98 0.71
N LEU A 60 -8.36 12.78 0.94
CA LEU A 60 -9.82 12.59 0.89
C LEU A 60 -10.55 13.43 1.93
N ILE A 61 -10.01 13.53 3.15
CA ILE A 61 -10.58 14.38 4.20
C ILE A 61 -10.56 15.84 3.75
N TYR A 62 -9.43 16.32 3.23
CA TYR A 62 -9.31 17.68 2.69
C TYR A 62 -10.34 17.95 1.58
N CYS A 63 -10.47 17.03 0.61
CA CYS A 63 -11.48 17.16 -0.45
C CYS A 63 -12.90 17.20 0.12
N ALA A 64 -13.24 16.32 1.09
CA ALA A 64 -14.57 16.32 1.70
C ALA A 64 -14.89 17.67 2.35
N PHE A 65 -13.98 18.21 3.18
CA PHE A 65 -14.20 19.51 3.83
C PHE A 65 -14.26 20.68 2.84
N TYR A 66 -13.35 20.72 1.86
CA TYR A 66 -13.32 21.79 0.86
C TYR A 66 -14.62 21.85 0.04
N TRP A 67 -15.08 20.69 -0.45
CA TRP A 67 -16.30 20.62 -1.25
C TRP A 67 -17.57 20.81 -0.42
N SER A 68 -17.62 20.29 0.82
CA SER A 68 -18.73 20.56 1.75
C SER A 68 -18.82 22.03 2.14
N GLY A 69 -17.69 22.71 2.38
CA GLY A 69 -17.65 24.15 2.64
C GLY A 69 -18.12 24.95 1.42
N THR A 70 -17.59 24.63 0.23
CA THR A 70 -17.96 25.29 -1.02
C THR A 70 -19.46 25.19 -1.33
N ILE A 71 -20.09 24.03 -1.04
CA ILE A 71 -21.54 23.86 -1.22
C ILE A 71 -22.33 24.72 -0.21
N SER A 72 -21.86 24.80 1.04
CA SER A 72 -22.57 25.51 2.12
C SER A 72 -22.54 27.03 1.93
N ASP A 73 -21.46 27.58 1.36
CA ASP A 73 -21.29 29.03 1.13
C ASP A 73 -22.01 29.54 -0.14
N THR A 74 -22.74 28.68 -0.87
CA THR A 74 -23.43 29.08 -2.11
C THR A 74 -24.77 29.79 -1.87
N VAL A 75 -24.76 31.12 -2.00
CA VAL A 75 -25.95 31.98 -1.79
C VAL A 75 -26.76 32.28 -3.06
N GLY A 76 -26.13 32.30 -4.24
CA GLY A 76 -26.77 32.69 -5.51
C GLY A 76 -27.11 31.55 -6.47
N THR A 77 -28.16 31.70 -7.29
CA THR A 77 -28.60 30.68 -8.27
C THR A 77 -27.53 30.38 -9.32
N ALA A 78 -26.83 31.41 -9.82
CA ALA A 78 -25.72 31.24 -10.77
C ALA A 78 -24.51 30.52 -10.13
N GLN A 79 -24.19 30.84 -8.86
CA GLN A 79 -23.14 30.13 -8.11
C GLN A 79 -23.51 28.67 -7.84
N LYS A 80 -24.78 28.37 -7.54
CA LYS A 80 -25.25 26.99 -7.37
C LYS A 80 -25.10 26.16 -8.64
N VAL A 81 -25.39 26.74 -9.81
CA VAL A 81 -25.18 26.06 -11.11
C VAL A 81 -23.68 25.84 -11.37
N GLY A 82 -22.84 26.86 -11.13
CA GLY A 82 -21.39 26.75 -11.28
C GLY A 82 -20.77 25.67 -10.37
N VAL A 83 -21.17 25.64 -9.10
CA VAL A 83 -20.74 24.60 -8.16
C VAL A 83 -21.25 23.24 -8.60
N ALA A 84 -22.53 23.08 -8.96
CA ALA A 84 -23.06 21.78 -9.40
C ALA A 84 -22.29 21.19 -10.60
N ILE A 85 -21.93 22.02 -11.59
CA ILE A 85 -21.12 21.59 -12.73
C ILE A 85 -19.72 21.16 -12.26
N ALA A 86 -19.08 21.96 -11.40
CA ALA A 86 -17.76 21.66 -10.86
C ALA A 86 -17.74 20.37 -10.02
N THR A 87 -18.73 20.16 -9.15
CA THR A 87 -18.82 18.95 -8.31
C THR A 87 -19.02 17.72 -9.18
N THR A 88 -19.88 17.80 -10.19
CA THR A 88 -20.13 16.67 -11.10
C THR A 88 -18.87 16.24 -11.85
N LEU A 89 -18.01 17.19 -12.21
CA LEU A 89 -16.71 16.95 -12.85
C LEU A 89 -15.66 16.35 -11.89
N VAL A 90 -15.64 16.77 -10.62
CA VAL A 90 -14.63 16.29 -9.66
C VAL A 90 -15.01 14.95 -9.00
N ILE A 91 -16.31 14.67 -8.83
CA ILE A 91 -16.80 13.45 -8.16
C ILE A 91 -16.17 12.18 -8.73
N PRO A 92 -16.06 11.97 -10.05
CA PRO A 92 -15.49 10.72 -10.55
C PRO A 92 -13.99 10.63 -10.28
N HIS A 93 -13.27 11.75 -10.15
CA HIS A 93 -11.89 11.77 -9.65
C HIS A 93 -11.84 11.32 -8.18
N ILE A 94 -12.61 11.99 -7.30
CA ILE A 94 -12.63 11.67 -5.86
C ILE A 94 -12.99 10.21 -5.63
N ALA A 95 -13.99 9.68 -6.34
CA ALA A 95 -14.41 8.29 -6.25
C ALA A 95 -13.27 7.30 -6.63
N MET A 96 -12.51 7.58 -7.69
CA MET A 96 -11.37 6.75 -8.09
C MET A 96 -10.22 6.82 -7.08
N THR A 97 -9.88 8.00 -6.56
CA THR A 97 -8.90 8.15 -5.46
C THR A 97 -9.35 7.42 -4.19
N ALA A 98 -10.63 7.48 -3.84
CA ALA A 98 -11.16 6.78 -2.67
C ALA A 98 -11.04 5.26 -2.83
N LEU A 99 -11.38 4.75 -4.01
CA LEU A 99 -11.21 3.33 -4.31
C LEU A 99 -9.72 2.95 -4.31
N ALA A 100 -8.84 3.79 -4.85
CA ALA A 100 -7.39 3.60 -4.81
C ALA A 100 -6.87 3.48 -3.37
N VAL A 101 -7.29 4.38 -2.46
CA VAL A 101 -6.94 4.36 -1.03
C VAL A 101 -7.39 3.05 -0.38
N VAL A 102 -8.60 2.58 -0.67
CA VAL A 102 -9.11 1.31 -0.13
C VAL A 102 -8.29 0.11 -0.64
N PHE A 103 -8.01 0.05 -1.94
CA PHE A 103 -7.16 -1.00 -2.52
C PHE A 103 -5.72 -0.95 -1.98
N ASN A 104 -5.19 0.25 -1.74
CA ASN A 104 -3.88 0.46 -1.13
C ASN A 104 -3.85 -0.03 0.33
N ALA A 105 -4.92 0.25 1.11
CA ALA A 105 -5.10 -0.25 2.47
C ALA A 105 -5.16 -1.78 2.51
N LEU A 106 -6.00 -2.38 1.66
CA LEU A 106 -6.12 -3.84 1.55
C LEU A 106 -4.79 -4.47 1.12
N GLY A 107 -4.04 -3.83 0.22
CA GLY A 107 -2.71 -4.25 -0.18
C GLY A 107 -1.70 -4.26 0.96
N LEU A 108 -1.75 -3.25 1.84
CA LEU A 108 -0.94 -3.18 3.06
C LEU A 108 -1.32 -4.29 4.05
N PHE A 109 -2.61 -4.44 4.38
CA PHE A 109 -3.08 -5.41 5.37
C PHE A 109 -2.88 -6.87 4.92
N MET A 110 -3.14 -7.15 3.64
CA MET A 110 -3.01 -8.50 3.10
C MET A 110 -1.57 -8.82 2.64
N ASN A 111 -0.67 -7.83 2.65
CA ASN A 111 0.72 -7.93 2.21
C ASN A 111 0.84 -8.61 0.81
N LYS A 112 -0.11 -8.28 -0.07
CA LYS A 112 -0.23 -8.84 -1.43
C LYS A 112 0.14 -7.76 -2.43
N TRP A 113 1.19 -8.02 -3.21
CA TRP A 113 1.67 -7.12 -4.28
C TRP A 113 0.59 -6.70 -5.29
N GLY A 114 -0.42 -7.53 -5.52
CA GLY A 114 -1.41 -7.31 -6.57
C GLY A 114 -2.35 -6.17 -6.23
N PHE A 115 -2.77 -6.09 -4.97
CA PHE A 115 -3.69 -5.05 -4.49
C PHE A 115 -3.04 -3.66 -4.49
N VAL A 116 -1.75 -3.56 -4.14
CA VAL A 116 -1.02 -2.29 -4.22
C VAL A 116 -0.81 -1.84 -5.66
N LEU A 117 -0.56 -2.76 -6.59
CA LEU A 117 -0.46 -2.43 -8.01
C LEU A 117 -1.79 -1.90 -8.54
N THR A 118 -2.90 -2.55 -8.18
CA THR A 118 -4.24 -2.07 -8.55
C THR A 118 -4.48 -0.68 -8.00
N GLY A 119 -4.20 -0.43 -6.72
CA GLY A 119 -4.31 0.92 -6.12
C GLY A 119 -3.48 1.99 -6.84
N ALA A 120 -2.24 1.67 -7.21
CA ALA A 120 -1.37 2.58 -7.98
C ALA A 120 -1.94 2.92 -9.36
N ILE A 121 -2.53 1.93 -10.06
CA ILE A 121 -3.19 2.14 -11.35
C ILE A 121 -4.44 3.00 -11.17
N LEU A 122 -5.24 2.79 -10.11
CA LEU A 122 -6.40 3.64 -9.85
C LEU A 122 -6.02 5.09 -9.55
N TYR A 123 -4.89 5.35 -8.87
CA TYR A 123 -4.36 6.71 -8.74
C TYR A 123 -4.00 7.33 -10.11
N ALA A 124 -3.48 6.53 -11.06
CA ALA A 124 -3.20 7.00 -12.42
C ALA A 124 -4.49 7.33 -13.20
N VAL A 125 -5.52 6.49 -13.08
CA VAL A 125 -6.83 6.77 -13.68
C VAL A 125 -7.44 8.03 -13.07
N ALA A 126 -7.35 8.20 -11.75
CA ALA A 126 -7.82 9.40 -11.07
C ALA A 126 -7.11 10.67 -11.59
N LEU A 127 -5.79 10.62 -11.83
CA LEU A 127 -5.05 11.74 -12.43
C LEU A 127 -5.55 12.12 -13.83
N ILE A 128 -5.82 11.13 -14.68
CA ILE A 128 -6.28 11.38 -16.06
C ILE A 128 -7.66 12.03 -16.05
N LEU A 129 -8.54 11.61 -15.13
CA LEU A 129 -9.90 12.14 -15.01
C LEU A 129 -9.94 13.63 -14.64
N PHE A 130 -8.99 14.09 -13.82
CA PHE A 130 -8.97 15.49 -13.38
C PHE A 130 -7.53 16.00 -13.17
N PRO A 131 -6.85 16.44 -14.26
CA PRO A 131 -5.43 16.81 -14.22
C PRO A 131 -5.12 18.02 -13.33
N ILE A 132 -6.12 18.86 -13.01
CA ILE A 132 -5.91 20.08 -12.24
C ILE A 132 -5.53 19.76 -10.78
N TYR A 133 -5.98 18.64 -10.21
CA TYR A 133 -5.63 18.20 -8.84
C TYR A 133 -4.39 17.28 -8.79
N PHE A 134 -3.51 17.38 -9.79
CA PHE A 134 -2.40 16.46 -10.01
C PHE A 134 -1.35 16.36 -8.89
N ILE A 135 -1.05 17.48 -8.24
CA ILE A 135 0.15 17.62 -7.40
C ILE A 135 0.12 16.70 -6.18
N PHE A 136 -1.05 16.45 -5.59
CA PHE A 136 -1.17 15.58 -4.41
C PHE A 136 -1.23 14.10 -4.80
N VAL A 137 -2.03 13.77 -5.81
CA VAL A 137 -2.25 12.37 -6.23
C VAL A 137 -1.01 11.74 -6.90
N ILE A 138 -0.15 12.54 -7.54
CA ILE A 138 1.11 12.01 -8.09
C ILE A 138 2.07 11.50 -7.01
N VAL A 139 2.12 12.18 -5.86
CA VAL A 139 2.98 11.75 -4.74
C VAL A 139 2.49 10.39 -4.24
N GLU A 140 1.18 10.24 -4.01
CA GLU A 140 0.57 8.97 -3.61
C GLU A 140 0.81 7.84 -4.62
N MET A 141 0.74 8.15 -5.91
CA MET A 141 1.06 7.22 -6.98
C MET A 141 2.50 6.73 -6.91
N ILE A 142 3.47 7.66 -6.81
CA ILE A 142 4.90 7.32 -6.76
C ILE A 142 5.19 6.46 -5.53
N LEU A 143 4.70 6.86 -4.35
CA LEU A 143 4.90 6.06 -3.13
C LEU A 143 4.25 4.67 -3.23
N SER A 144 3.11 4.55 -3.91
CA SER A 144 2.45 3.25 -4.12
C SER A 144 3.24 2.36 -5.09
N PHE A 145 3.82 2.92 -6.15
CA PHE A 145 4.75 2.20 -7.04
C PHE A 145 6.04 1.77 -6.33
N VAL A 146 6.61 2.65 -5.52
CA VAL A 146 7.80 2.34 -4.70
C VAL A 146 7.46 1.24 -3.68
N GLY A 147 6.29 1.31 -3.06
CA GLY A 147 5.77 0.28 -2.16
C GLY A 147 5.60 -1.09 -2.86
N PHE A 148 5.11 -1.10 -4.10
CA PHE A 148 5.06 -2.30 -4.94
C PHE A 148 6.45 -2.88 -5.22
N ALA A 149 7.42 -2.03 -5.58
CA ALA A 149 8.79 -2.46 -5.86
C ALA A 149 9.48 -3.08 -4.64
N GLN A 150 9.23 -2.55 -3.43
CA GLN A 150 9.74 -3.11 -2.18
C GLN A 150 9.15 -4.50 -1.90
N MET A 151 7.84 -4.69 -2.11
CA MET A 151 7.18 -6.00 -1.90
C MET A 151 7.65 -7.08 -2.88
N LYS A 152 8.01 -6.72 -4.11
CA LYS A 152 8.55 -7.68 -5.09
C LYS A 152 9.95 -8.16 -4.70
N LYS A 153 10.73 -7.33 -4.01
CA LYS A 153 12.10 -7.65 -3.58
C LYS A 153 12.13 -8.66 -2.43
N ASP A 154 11.04 -8.75 -1.66
CA ASP A 154 10.89 -9.66 -0.53
C ASP A 154 10.29 -11.04 -0.90
N LYS A 155 9.99 -11.35 -2.17
CA LYS A 155 9.72 -12.76 -2.59
C LYS A 155 10.89 -13.34 -3.35
#